data_AF-A0A6A3X285-F1
#
_entry.id   AF-A0A6A3X285-F1
#
_cell.length_a   1.000
_cell.length_b   1.000
_cell.length_c   1.000
_cell.angle_alpha   90.00
_cell.angle_beta   90.00
_cell.angle_gamma   90.00
#
_symmetry.space_group_name_H-M   'P 1'
#
loop_
_entity.id
_entity.type
_entity.pdbx_description
1 polymer ?
#
loop_
_entity_poly.entity_id
_entity_poly.type
_entity_poly.pdbx_seq_one_letter_code
_entity_poly.pdbx_strand_id
1 'polypeptide(L)'
;MEERHLASSDSSGNAELPSSGSSFEFDGTNSDIARQLYYRAKAGDSASPIEGFNVPSTLQARLDDLQLDWEKLPGIAQRALLWDSGYGLSPTDEPVKIWTLGGHSMADLAVPLEEFLAVNCTEHVCPQPDDTTSLSNQQCTGGDMLRAARCVVEDFVQTIEIHLAMWVTGGNPTVVPTPRIYKHAWNDSLDHNSYVVFAVHTVKLEFEPAWNECATADQNEGYGSLVLPCHTTANISNFIDDAKQEVQGSAWVTRWLVDDYLETAGTASSSGHNSNTFNLMLLVPIVAGVVVAIGLVGLFVFIKRRRQKRTEQFALEESPVCPRSYYRDCVDAQFAAEEDSTMGRSTAPTIEDTMTISHRKHPAGSNLTLKILLESEFLAGKRVPA
;
A
#
# COMPACT_ATOMS: atom_id res chain seq x y z
N MET A 1 -11.48 18.32 -41.70
CA MET A 1 -11.96 18.76 -40.39
C MET A 1 -10.91 18.26 -39.42
N GLU A 2 -10.00 19.16 -39.07
CA GLU A 2 -8.81 18.93 -38.25
C GLU A 2 -9.15 18.25 -36.92
N GLU A 3 -8.36 17.21 -36.61
CA GLU A 3 -8.29 16.61 -35.29
C GLU A 3 -7.83 17.65 -34.28
N ARG A 4 -8.74 18.05 -33.39
CA ARG A 4 -8.38 18.70 -32.14
C ARG A 4 -7.91 17.63 -31.15
N HIS A 5 -6.69 17.15 -31.34
CA HIS A 5 -5.88 16.66 -30.21
C HIS A 5 -5.52 17.90 -29.37
N LEU A 6 -6.39 18.30 -28.45
CA LEU A 6 -6.18 19.48 -27.62
C LEU A 6 -5.44 19.12 -26.31
N ALA A 7 -4.11 19.17 -26.42
CA ALA A 7 -3.19 19.92 -25.55
C ALA A 7 -3.05 19.63 -24.04
N SER A 8 -3.84 18.74 -23.42
CA SER A 8 -3.68 18.49 -21.97
C SER A 8 -2.52 17.54 -21.63
N SER A 9 -2.35 16.45 -22.39
CA SER A 9 -1.36 15.40 -22.08
C SER A 9 0.10 15.85 -22.22
N ASP A 10 0.41 16.71 -23.20
CA ASP A 10 1.79 17.14 -23.46
C ASP A 10 2.32 18.15 -22.43
N SER A 11 1.44 18.87 -21.71
CA SER A 11 1.87 19.84 -20.70
C SER A 11 2.26 19.20 -19.37
N SER A 12 1.66 18.04 -19.03
CA SER A 12 1.89 17.38 -17.74
C SER A 12 3.16 16.53 -17.73
N GLY A 13 3.55 15.94 -18.87
CA GLY A 13 4.76 15.10 -18.96
C GLY A 13 6.07 15.79 -18.57
N ASN A 14 6.10 17.13 -18.58
CA ASN A 14 7.25 17.95 -18.19
C ASN A 14 7.09 18.64 -16.83
N ALA A 15 6.00 18.41 -16.09
CA ALA A 15 5.80 19.05 -14.79
C ALA A 15 6.89 18.61 -13.79
N GLU A 16 7.50 19.53 -13.07
CA GLU A 16 8.57 19.21 -12.11
C GLU A 16 8.01 18.42 -10.93
N LEU A 17 8.61 17.26 -10.64
CA LEU A 17 8.24 16.46 -9.47
C LEU A 17 8.91 17.04 -8.21
N PRO A 18 8.27 16.95 -7.03
CA PRO A 18 8.88 17.38 -5.78
C PRO A 18 10.26 16.74 -5.56
N SER A 19 11.30 17.56 -5.37
CA SER A 19 12.66 17.08 -5.16
C SER A 19 12.84 16.52 -3.75
N SER A 20 13.70 15.51 -3.58
CA SER A 20 13.98 14.90 -2.28
C SER A 20 14.74 15.80 -1.29
N GLY A 21 15.28 16.93 -1.76
CA GLY A 21 15.92 17.96 -0.93
C GLY A 21 15.09 19.25 -0.79
N SER A 22 13.80 19.20 -1.16
CA SER A 22 12.92 20.35 -0.96
C SER A 22 12.70 20.59 0.55
N SER A 23 12.52 21.85 0.95
CA SER A 23 12.23 22.26 2.34
C SER A 23 10.80 21.94 2.77
N PHE A 24 10.21 20.88 2.22
CA PHE A 24 8.86 20.47 2.57
C PHE A 24 8.86 19.75 3.91
N GLU A 25 8.03 20.24 4.81
CA GLU A 25 7.73 19.61 6.08
C GLU A 25 6.21 19.42 6.15
N PHE A 26 5.79 18.24 6.61
CA PHE A 26 4.40 17.95 6.88
C PHE A 26 4.10 18.29 8.35
N ASP A 27 4.09 19.59 8.63
CA ASP A 27 3.97 20.20 9.96
C ASP A 27 2.69 21.03 10.11
N GLY A 28 1.74 20.89 9.16
CA GLY A 28 0.48 21.61 9.15
C GLY A 28 0.56 23.09 8.81
N THR A 29 1.73 23.62 8.40
CA THR A 29 1.87 25.00 7.87
C THR A 29 1.38 25.13 6.43
N ASN A 30 1.16 24.01 5.76
CA ASN A 30 0.60 23.89 4.43
C ASN A 30 -0.38 22.72 4.40
N SER A 31 -1.17 22.61 3.34
CA SER A 31 -2.08 21.49 3.11
C SER A 31 -1.71 20.69 1.87
N ASP A 32 -0.43 20.64 1.51
CA ASP A 32 0.06 19.83 0.39
C ASP A 32 0.14 18.34 0.78
N ILE A 33 -1.03 17.78 1.10
CA ILE A 33 -1.23 16.37 1.45
C ILE A 33 -0.74 15.47 0.30
N ALA A 34 -0.93 15.90 -0.96
CA ALA A 34 -0.44 15.17 -2.12
C ALA A 34 1.09 15.04 -2.11
N ARG A 35 1.82 16.09 -1.74
CA ARG A 35 3.28 16.05 -1.60
C ARG A 35 3.75 15.17 -0.45
N GLN A 36 3.07 15.20 0.69
CA GLN A 36 3.36 14.25 1.77
C GLN A 36 3.16 12.81 1.29
N LEU A 37 2.03 12.51 0.63
CA LEU A 37 1.75 11.20 0.07
C LEU A 37 2.79 10.76 -0.97
N TYR A 38 3.27 11.68 -1.82
CA TYR A 38 4.38 11.43 -2.73
C TYR A 38 5.65 10.99 -1.98
N TYR A 39 6.06 11.73 -0.96
CA TYR A 39 7.25 11.38 -0.19
C TYR A 39 7.10 10.06 0.57
N ARG A 40 5.93 9.79 1.15
CA ARG A 40 5.64 8.50 1.79
C ARG A 40 5.73 7.35 0.77
N ALA A 41 5.15 7.49 -0.42
CA ALA A 41 5.28 6.50 -1.48
C ALA A 41 6.74 6.27 -1.90
N LYS A 42 7.53 7.33 -2.07
CA LYS A 42 8.96 7.21 -2.41
C LYS A 42 9.80 6.65 -1.26
N ALA A 43 9.35 6.78 -0.01
CA ALA A 43 9.95 6.12 1.15
C ALA A 43 9.60 4.61 1.24
N GLY A 44 8.68 4.13 0.39
CA GLY A 44 8.23 2.73 0.39
C GLY A 44 7.07 2.46 1.34
N ASP A 45 6.44 3.50 1.89
CA ASP A 45 5.26 3.35 2.74
C ASP A 45 4.05 2.88 1.92
N SER A 46 3.05 2.35 2.60
CA SER A 46 1.81 1.88 1.99
C SER A 46 0.60 2.25 2.83
N ALA A 47 -0.56 2.29 2.18
CA ALA A 47 -1.84 2.39 2.85
C ALA A 47 -2.85 1.49 2.17
N SER A 48 -3.81 0.98 2.95
CA SER A 48 -4.92 0.21 2.42
C SER A 48 -5.68 1.02 1.37
N PRO A 49 -6.07 0.40 0.23
CA PRO A 49 -6.99 1.00 -0.72
C PRO A 49 -8.31 1.43 -0.05
N ILE A 50 -8.98 2.41 -0.64
CA ILE A 50 -10.31 2.85 -0.23
C ILE A 50 -11.32 1.92 -0.91
N GLU A 51 -11.84 0.97 -0.14
CA GLU A 51 -12.75 -0.06 -0.65
C GLU A 51 -14.18 0.48 -0.82
N GLY A 52 -14.87 0.03 -1.88
CA GLY A 52 -16.28 0.37 -2.10
C GLY A 52 -16.53 1.85 -2.40
N PHE A 53 -15.49 2.56 -2.85
CA PHE A 53 -15.53 3.99 -3.08
C PHE A 53 -16.35 4.34 -4.33
N ASN A 54 -17.39 5.15 -4.15
CA ASN A 54 -18.25 5.62 -5.23
C ASN A 54 -17.57 6.76 -6.02
N VAL A 55 -16.70 6.43 -6.98
CA VAL A 55 -15.91 7.41 -7.77
C VAL A 55 -16.82 8.51 -8.36
N PRO A 56 -16.69 9.78 -7.96
CA PRO A 56 -17.46 10.89 -8.53
C PRO A 56 -17.15 11.09 -10.02
N SER A 57 -18.11 11.59 -10.80
CA SER A 57 -17.97 11.72 -12.26
C SER A 57 -16.78 12.58 -12.71
N THR A 58 -16.44 13.61 -11.96
CA THR A 58 -15.25 14.47 -12.19
C THR A 58 -13.95 13.71 -11.96
N LEU A 59 -13.89 12.90 -10.90
CA LEU A 59 -12.74 12.05 -10.61
C LEU A 59 -12.60 10.93 -11.65
N GLN A 60 -13.73 10.35 -12.08
CA GLN A 60 -13.77 9.36 -13.15
C GLN A 60 -13.28 9.97 -14.47
N ALA A 61 -13.72 11.18 -14.84
CA ALA A 61 -13.23 11.85 -16.04
C ALA A 61 -11.71 12.07 -15.99
N ARG A 62 -11.17 12.48 -14.83
CA ARG A 62 -9.73 12.60 -14.64
C ARG A 62 -9.02 11.25 -14.77
N LEU A 63 -9.54 10.18 -14.17
CA LEU A 63 -9.00 8.84 -14.31
C LEU A 63 -8.98 8.37 -15.77
N ASP A 64 -10.07 8.62 -16.51
CA ASP A 64 -10.21 8.28 -17.92
C ASP A 64 -9.18 9.03 -18.78
N ASP A 65 -8.99 10.33 -18.53
CA ASP A 65 -7.97 11.15 -19.19
C ASP A 65 -6.54 10.62 -18.94
N LEU A 66 -6.30 10.09 -17.74
CA LEU A 66 -5.01 9.49 -17.35
C LEU A 66 -4.89 8.00 -17.73
N GLN A 67 -5.97 7.39 -18.21
CA GLN A 67 -6.08 5.95 -18.49
C GLN A 67 -5.77 5.08 -17.26
N LEU A 68 -6.18 5.53 -16.07
CA LEU A 68 -5.97 4.85 -14.79
C LEU A 68 -7.27 4.24 -14.26
N ASP A 69 -7.15 3.10 -13.60
CA ASP A 69 -8.24 2.37 -12.96
C ASP A 69 -8.15 2.59 -11.44
N TRP A 70 -9.18 3.20 -10.86
CA TRP A 70 -9.24 3.53 -9.43
C TRP A 70 -8.95 2.31 -8.56
N GLU A 71 -9.56 1.16 -8.87
CA GLU A 71 -9.48 -0.05 -8.05
C GLU A 71 -8.09 -0.71 -8.09
N LYS A 72 -7.28 -0.38 -9.11
CA LYS A 72 -5.90 -0.89 -9.23
C LYS A 72 -4.86 0.06 -8.62
N LEU A 73 -5.22 1.31 -8.33
CA LEU A 73 -4.30 2.25 -7.73
C LEU A 73 -3.98 1.84 -6.27
N PRO A 74 -2.71 1.93 -5.83
CA PRO A 74 -2.40 1.72 -4.42
C PRO A 74 -3.04 2.82 -3.57
N GLY A 75 -3.31 2.51 -2.29
CA GLY A 75 -4.06 3.43 -1.43
C GLY A 75 -3.43 4.82 -1.27
N ILE A 76 -2.10 4.95 -1.35
CA ILE A 76 -1.44 6.27 -1.33
C ILE A 76 -1.78 7.08 -2.58
N ALA A 77 -1.75 6.45 -3.76
CA ALA A 77 -2.08 7.11 -5.02
C ALA A 77 -3.57 7.49 -5.09
N GLN A 78 -4.45 6.64 -4.56
CA GLN A 78 -5.89 6.96 -4.42
C GLN A 78 -6.10 8.22 -3.56
N ARG A 79 -5.45 8.31 -2.40
CA ARG A 79 -5.55 9.49 -1.52
C ARG A 79 -4.97 10.75 -2.16
N ALA A 80 -3.87 10.61 -2.90
CA ALA A 80 -3.24 11.74 -3.59
C ALA A 80 -4.13 12.28 -4.71
N LEU A 81 -4.66 11.38 -5.54
CA LEU A 81 -5.61 11.72 -6.60
C LEU A 81 -6.90 12.33 -6.03
N LEU A 82 -7.42 11.78 -4.93
CA LEU A 82 -8.61 12.28 -4.24
C LEU A 82 -8.41 13.74 -3.78
N TRP A 83 -7.38 13.99 -2.98
CA TRP A 83 -7.09 15.32 -2.44
C TRP A 83 -6.81 16.34 -3.54
N ASP A 84 -5.95 15.98 -4.49
CA ASP A 84 -5.56 16.86 -5.60
C ASP A 84 -6.74 17.14 -6.55
N SER A 85 -7.79 16.32 -6.53
CA SER A 85 -9.03 16.56 -7.29
C SER A 85 -10.10 17.31 -6.51
N GLY A 86 -9.82 17.77 -5.29
CA GLY A 86 -10.79 18.53 -4.48
C GLY A 86 -11.81 17.65 -3.78
N TYR A 87 -11.37 16.51 -3.25
CA TYR A 87 -12.22 15.61 -2.48
C TYR A 87 -11.56 15.22 -1.15
N GLY A 88 -12.40 15.01 -0.15
CA GLY A 88 -12.06 14.28 1.07
C GLY A 88 -13.00 13.11 1.27
N LEU A 89 -12.86 12.43 2.40
CA LEU A 89 -13.70 11.29 2.79
C LEU A 89 -14.61 11.66 3.95
N SER A 90 -15.88 11.33 3.86
CA SER A 90 -16.78 11.36 5.02
C SER A 90 -16.34 10.32 6.08
N PRO A 91 -16.94 10.33 7.28
CA PRO A 91 -16.68 9.28 8.28
C PRO A 91 -17.03 7.86 7.81
N THR A 92 -17.85 7.72 6.77
CA THR A 92 -18.23 6.44 6.16
C THR A 92 -17.48 6.15 4.85
N ASP A 93 -16.38 6.85 4.61
CA ASP A 93 -15.51 6.70 3.42
C ASP A 93 -16.19 7.04 2.07
N GLU A 94 -17.27 7.82 2.12
CA GLU A 94 -17.89 8.38 0.90
C GLU A 94 -17.11 9.63 0.45
N PRO A 95 -16.97 9.87 -0.87
CA PRO A 95 -16.36 11.10 -1.35
C PRO A 95 -17.21 12.31 -1.01
N VAL A 96 -16.56 13.36 -0.53
CA VAL A 96 -17.19 14.65 -0.26
C VAL A 96 -16.42 15.73 -1.00
N LYS A 97 -17.14 16.53 -1.79
CA LYS A 97 -16.53 17.56 -2.61
C LYS A 97 -16.04 18.75 -1.78
N ILE A 98 -14.87 19.27 -2.15
CA ILE A 98 -14.22 20.44 -1.57
C ILE A 98 -14.02 21.47 -2.69
N TRP A 99 -14.43 22.70 -2.42
CA TRP A 99 -14.11 23.87 -3.24
C TRP A 99 -13.12 24.75 -2.48
N THR A 100 -12.20 25.39 -3.21
CA THR A 100 -11.28 26.37 -2.61
C THR A 100 -11.91 27.76 -2.60
N LEU A 101 -11.43 28.65 -1.73
CA LEU A 101 -11.84 30.05 -1.64
C LEU A 101 -10.63 30.96 -1.78
N GLY A 102 -10.86 32.24 -2.10
CA GLY A 102 -9.82 33.28 -2.04
C GLY A 102 -8.67 33.11 -3.06
N GLY A 103 -8.80 32.23 -4.05
CA GLY A 103 -7.71 31.89 -4.96
C GLY A 103 -6.68 30.91 -4.39
N HIS A 104 -6.96 30.31 -3.22
CA HIS A 104 -6.13 29.26 -2.66
C HIS A 104 -6.25 27.96 -3.46
N SER A 105 -5.20 27.14 -3.41
CA SER A 105 -5.19 25.79 -3.96
C SER A 105 -5.38 24.75 -2.85
N MET A 106 -5.59 23.48 -3.21
CA MET A 106 -5.63 22.39 -2.23
C MET A 106 -4.34 22.28 -1.40
N ALA A 107 -3.20 22.77 -1.89
CA ALA A 107 -1.94 22.80 -1.14
C ALA A 107 -1.82 23.96 -0.12
N ASP A 108 -2.76 24.92 -0.16
CA ASP A 108 -2.71 26.18 0.59
C ASP A 108 -4.03 26.48 1.33
N LEU A 109 -4.70 25.43 1.80
CA LEU A 109 -5.90 25.51 2.63
C LEU A 109 -5.61 25.58 4.12
N ALA A 110 -4.42 25.18 4.55
CA ALA A 110 -4.00 25.32 5.94
C ALA A 110 -4.02 26.82 6.30
N VAL A 111 -4.69 27.15 7.40
CA VAL A 111 -4.81 28.54 7.86
C VAL A 111 -3.57 28.87 8.71
N PRO A 112 -2.74 29.84 8.30
CA PRO A 112 -1.57 30.23 9.09
C PRO A 112 -1.98 30.82 10.44
N LEU A 113 -1.11 30.69 11.45
CA LEU A 113 -1.36 31.25 12.79
C LEU A 113 -1.73 32.73 12.73
N GLU A 114 -1.03 33.54 11.92
CA GLU A 114 -1.30 34.98 11.83
C GLU A 114 -2.74 35.31 11.37
N GLU A 115 -3.29 34.53 10.42
CA GLU A 115 -4.66 34.71 9.94
C GLU A 115 -5.68 34.17 10.94
N PHE A 116 -5.34 33.08 11.63
CA PHE A 116 -6.16 32.52 12.70
C PHE A 116 -6.30 33.50 13.88
N LEU A 117 -5.21 34.16 14.29
CA LEU A 117 -5.25 35.18 15.33
C LEU A 117 -5.97 36.47 14.88
N ALA A 118 -5.85 36.83 13.59
CA ALA A 118 -6.49 38.03 13.03
C ALA A 118 -8.02 38.00 13.09
N VAL A 119 -8.64 36.81 13.19
CA VAL A 119 -10.09 36.64 13.32
C VAL A 119 -10.57 36.54 14.77
N ASN A 120 -9.74 36.90 15.75
CA ASN A 120 -10.01 36.84 17.20
C ASN A 120 -9.99 35.43 17.81
N CYS A 121 -9.32 34.48 17.17
CA CYS A 121 -9.11 33.16 17.75
C CYS A 121 -7.81 33.10 18.55
N THR A 122 -7.70 32.15 19.47
CA THR A 122 -6.49 31.87 20.25
C THR A 122 -6.05 30.43 20.08
N GLU A 123 -4.75 30.23 20.18
CA GLU A 123 -4.06 28.96 20.05
C GLU A 123 -3.75 28.32 21.40
N HIS A 124 -3.76 26.99 21.43
CA HIS A 124 -3.15 26.17 22.46
C HIS A 124 -1.83 25.63 21.93
N VAL A 125 -0.74 25.87 22.66
CA VAL A 125 0.60 25.44 22.26
C VAL A 125 0.85 24.00 22.70
N CYS A 126 1.19 23.13 21.76
CA CYS A 126 1.39 21.71 21.99
C CYS A 126 2.82 21.29 21.66
N PRO A 127 3.59 20.76 22.64
CA PRO A 127 4.90 20.21 22.36
C PRO A 127 4.79 18.89 21.58
N GLN A 128 5.71 18.67 20.64
CA GLN A 128 5.81 17.43 19.85
C GLN A 128 7.06 16.62 20.24
N PRO A 129 7.12 15.32 19.92
CA PRO A 129 8.24 14.45 20.30
C PRO A 129 9.61 14.83 19.70
N ASP A 130 9.64 15.62 18.63
CA ASP A 130 10.85 16.09 17.94
C ASP A 130 11.31 17.49 18.37
N ASP A 131 10.84 17.95 19.54
CA ASP A 131 11.06 19.29 20.08
C ASP A 131 10.48 20.44 19.24
N THR A 132 9.70 20.12 18.19
CA THR A 132 8.88 21.13 17.49
C THR A 132 7.57 21.38 18.24
N THR A 133 6.75 22.27 17.70
CA THR A 133 5.50 22.70 18.33
C THR A 133 4.36 22.62 17.33
N SER A 134 3.29 21.93 17.72
CA SER A 134 1.97 22.01 17.10
C SER A 134 1.14 23.07 17.82
N LEU A 135 0.13 23.59 17.14
CA LEU A 135 -0.82 24.56 17.67
C LEU A 135 -2.22 24.03 17.45
N SER A 136 -3.06 24.01 18.47
CA SER A 136 -4.46 23.59 18.39
C SER A 136 -5.38 24.78 18.68
N ASN A 137 -6.63 24.75 18.22
CA ASN A 137 -7.56 25.83 18.53
C ASN A 137 -8.00 25.79 20.00
N GLN A 138 -7.87 26.94 20.69
CA GLN A 138 -8.30 27.12 22.08
C GLN A 138 -9.62 27.86 22.14
N GLN A 139 -9.65 29.19 21.97
CA GLN A 139 -10.89 29.97 21.98
C GLN A 139 -11.13 30.53 20.58
N CYS A 140 -12.23 30.14 19.95
CA CYS A 140 -12.58 30.57 18.60
C CYS A 140 -14.07 30.29 18.38
N THR A 141 -14.88 31.31 18.14
CA THR A 141 -16.28 31.08 17.77
C THR A 141 -16.33 30.45 16.37
N GLY A 142 -17.42 29.75 16.05
CA GLY A 142 -17.56 29.19 14.70
C GLY A 142 -17.59 30.27 13.63
N GLY A 143 -18.15 31.44 13.94
CA GLY A 143 -18.15 32.60 13.04
C GLY A 143 -16.75 33.13 12.77
N ASP A 144 -15.92 33.26 13.81
CA ASP A 144 -14.54 33.71 13.68
C ASP A 144 -13.69 32.71 12.90
N MET A 145 -13.80 31.43 13.21
CA MET A 145 -13.09 30.36 12.52
C MET A 145 -13.40 30.35 11.03
N LEU A 146 -14.68 30.49 10.68
CA LEU A 146 -15.14 30.53 9.28
C LEU A 146 -14.70 31.82 8.55
N ARG A 147 -14.34 32.91 9.25
CA ARG A 147 -13.74 34.08 8.58
C ARG A 147 -12.31 33.83 8.08
N ALA A 148 -11.60 32.85 8.65
CA ALA A 148 -10.27 32.45 8.21
C ALA A 148 -10.28 31.21 7.30
N ALA A 149 -11.42 30.51 7.18
CA ALA A 149 -11.54 29.30 6.37
C ALA A 149 -11.29 29.57 4.88
N ARG A 150 -10.51 28.69 4.25
CA ARG A 150 -10.08 28.81 2.84
C ARG A 150 -10.78 27.83 1.89
N CYS A 151 -11.81 27.14 2.37
CA CYS A 151 -12.52 26.10 1.64
C CYS A 151 -14.02 26.06 1.97
N VAL A 152 -14.79 25.49 1.05
CA VAL A 152 -16.19 25.09 1.23
C VAL A 152 -16.27 23.59 0.99
N VAL A 153 -17.06 22.89 1.80
CA VAL A 153 -17.28 21.46 1.69
C VAL A 153 -18.75 21.18 1.45
N GLU A 154 -19.01 20.18 0.60
CA GLU A 154 -20.36 19.67 0.35
C GLU A 154 -20.99 19.17 1.63
N ASP A 155 -22.19 19.66 1.96
CA ASP A 155 -22.89 19.21 3.16
C ASP A 155 -23.27 17.73 3.04
N PHE A 156 -23.03 16.98 4.10
CA PHE A 156 -23.49 15.62 4.24
C PHE A 156 -24.07 15.38 5.64
N VAL A 157 -24.81 14.28 5.77
CA VAL A 157 -25.36 13.85 7.05
C VAL A 157 -24.27 13.11 7.83
N GLN A 158 -23.92 13.63 8.99
CA GLN A 158 -23.10 12.94 9.98
C GLN A 158 -23.97 12.53 11.17
N THR A 159 -23.86 11.29 11.60
CA THR A 159 -24.63 10.73 12.72
C THR A 159 -23.86 10.69 14.05
N ILE A 160 -22.55 10.92 14.00
CA ILE A 160 -21.68 10.97 15.17
C ILE A 160 -21.51 12.42 15.63
N GLU A 161 -21.67 12.66 16.93
CA GLU A 161 -21.24 13.89 17.58
C GLU A 161 -19.75 13.76 17.93
N ILE A 162 -18.99 14.82 17.71
CA ILE A 162 -17.55 14.84 17.88
C ILE A 162 -17.13 16.11 18.63
N HIS A 163 -16.04 16.01 19.37
CA HIS A 163 -15.46 17.12 20.13
C HIS A 163 -13.96 17.25 19.81
N LEU A 164 -13.60 17.11 18.54
CA LEU A 164 -12.22 17.23 18.07
C LEU A 164 -11.85 18.69 17.85
N ALA A 165 -10.56 18.96 17.70
CA ALA A 165 -10.08 20.24 17.20
C ALA A 165 -10.61 20.51 15.78
N MET A 166 -10.70 21.80 15.41
CA MET A 166 -11.18 22.27 14.10
C MET A 166 -10.12 23.08 13.35
N TRP A 167 -9.03 23.43 14.04
CA TRP A 167 -7.82 23.99 13.47
C TRP A 167 -6.63 23.48 14.28
N VAL A 168 -5.68 22.85 13.59
CA VAL A 168 -4.45 22.31 14.19
C VAL A 168 -3.31 22.45 13.17
N THR A 169 -2.17 22.96 13.64
CA THR A 169 -0.88 22.80 12.97
C THR A 169 -0.11 21.66 13.62
N GLY A 170 0.79 21.03 12.90
CA GLY A 170 1.52 19.85 13.29
C GLY A 170 1.37 18.75 12.24
N GLY A 171 2.16 17.71 12.41
CA GLY A 171 2.10 16.53 11.57
C GLY A 171 3.21 15.58 11.90
N ASN A 172 2.89 14.28 11.90
CA ASN A 172 3.90 13.25 12.03
C ASN A 172 4.56 13.07 10.65
N PRO A 173 5.88 13.28 10.50
CA PRO A 173 6.55 13.21 9.20
C PRO A 173 6.47 11.82 8.55
N THR A 174 6.20 10.77 9.32
CA THR A 174 6.06 9.38 8.85
C THR A 174 4.63 8.97 8.56
N VAL A 175 3.63 9.79 8.91
CA VAL A 175 2.22 9.43 8.69
C VAL A 175 1.87 9.45 7.21
N VAL A 176 1.03 8.50 6.80
CA VAL A 176 0.33 8.52 5.52
C VAL A 176 -1.03 9.20 5.74
N PRO A 177 -1.17 10.50 5.44
CA PRO A 177 -2.37 11.24 5.77
C PRO A 177 -3.57 10.76 4.95
N THR A 178 -4.76 10.81 5.55
CA THR A 178 -6.03 10.55 4.87
C THR A 178 -6.95 11.75 5.13
N PRO A 179 -7.36 12.51 4.09
CA PRO A 179 -8.19 13.70 4.28
C PRO A 179 -9.62 13.30 4.65
N ARG A 180 -9.91 13.22 5.94
CA ARG A 180 -11.23 12.91 6.49
C ARG A 180 -11.96 14.20 6.82
N ILE A 181 -13.21 14.28 6.45
CA ILE A 181 -14.05 15.44 6.70
C ILE A 181 -15.01 15.11 7.82
N TYR A 182 -15.02 15.97 8.82
CA TYR A 182 -15.90 15.87 9.96
C TYR A 182 -16.74 17.13 10.12
N LYS A 183 -18.02 16.94 10.45
CA LYS A 183 -18.97 17.99 10.78
C LYS A 183 -18.92 18.28 12.29
N HIS A 184 -18.51 19.49 12.64
CA HIS A 184 -18.56 20.00 14.01
C HIS A 184 -19.79 20.88 14.16
N ALA A 185 -20.63 20.57 15.14
CA ALA A 185 -21.81 21.36 15.45
C ALA A 185 -21.91 21.55 16.96
N TRP A 186 -21.99 22.80 17.41
CA TRP A 186 -22.10 23.13 18.83
C TRP A 186 -22.89 24.41 19.05
N ASN A 187 -23.33 24.61 20.28
CA ASN A 187 -23.82 25.90 20.75
C ASN A 187 -22.70 26.60 21.51
N ASP A 188 -22.25 27.75 21.03
CA ASP A 188 -21.09 28.43 21.60
C ASP A 188 -21.43 29.06 22.95
N SER A 189 -20.58 28.83 23.94
CA SER A 189 -20.79 29.35 25.29
C SER A 189 -20.54 30.86 25.41
N LEU A 190 -19.75 31.44 24.50
CA LEU A 190 -19.35 32.85 24.55
C LEU A 190 -20.46 33.77 24.04
N ASP A 191 -21.15 33.40 22.96
CA ASP A 191 -22.16 34.24 22.31
C ASP A 191 -23.55 33.59 22.17
N HIS A 192 -23.69 32.33 22.61
CA HIS A 192 -24.94 31.55 22.59
C HIS A 192 -25.52 31.29 21.18
N ASN A 193 -24.68 31.38 20.15
CA ASN A 193 -25.05 31.01 18.78
C ASN A 193 -24.72 29.56 18.49
N SER A 194 -25.52 28.93 17.63
CA SER A 194 -25.24 27.59 17.11
C SER A 194 -24.39 27.68 15.84
N TYR A 195 -23.29 26.94 15.81
CA TYR A 195 -22.37 26.90 14.69
C TYR A 195 -22.29 25.51 14.07
N VAL A 196 -22.02 25.50 12.77
CA VAL A 196 -21.62 24.31 12.02
C VAL A 196 -20.34 24.66 11.27
N VAL A 197 -19.26 23.96 11.60
CA VAL A 197 -17.96 24.08 10.94
C VAL A 197 -17.58 22.70 10.43
N PHE A 198 -17.21 22.60 9.17
CA PHE A 198 -16.61 21.37 8.67
C PHE A 198 -15.11 21.50 8.85
N ALA A 199 -14.42 20.41 9.15
CA ALA A 199 -12.98 20.40 9.22
C ALA A 199 -12.42 19.21 8.46
N VAL A 200 -11.33 19.43 7.73
CA VAL A 200 -10.53 18.35 7.17
C VAL A 200 -9.49 17.97 8.20
N HIS A 201 -9.50 16.70 8.59
CA HIS A 201 -8.58 16.01 9.49
C HIS A 201 -7.68 15.11 8.65
N THR A 202 -6.42 14.94 9.06
CA THR A 202 -5.46 14.15 8.29
C THR A 202 -5.13 12.79 8.88
N VAL A 203 -5.59 12.52 10.11
CA VAL A 203 -5.55 11.18 10.71
C VAL A 203 -6.96 10.68 11.03
N LYS A 204 -7.07 9.45 11.52
CA LYS A 204 -8.37 8.90 11.94
C LYS A 204 -8.80 9.51 13.26
N LEU A 205 -10.12 9.54 13.49
CA LEU A 205 -10.73 10.11 14.68
C LEU A 205 -10.13 9.60 15.99
N GLU A 206 -9.77 8.31 16.10
CA GLU A 206 -9.15 7.75 17.31
C GLU A 206 -7.74 8.30 17.60
N PHE A 207 -7.09 8.91 16.61
CA PHE A 207 -5.76 9.50 16.71
C PHE A 207 -5.78 11.03 16.75
N GLU A 208 -6.96 11.65 16.69
CA GLU A 208 -7.12 13.09 16.82
C GLU A 208 -7.32 13.48 18.29
N PRO A 209 -6.63 14.53 18.80
CA PRO A 209 -6.92 15.07 20.11
C PRO A 209 -8.27 15.78 20.15
N ALA A 210 -8.82 15.89 21.35
CA ALA A 210 -10.01 16.71 21.56
C ALA A 210 -9.70 18.21 21.37
N TRP A 211 -10.76 19.01 21.25
CA TRP A 211 -10.63 20.47 21.28
C TRP A 211 -9.84 20.95 22.50
N ASN A 212 -8.90 21.88 22.28
CA ASN A 212 -8.04 22.47 23.30
C ASN A 212 -7.17 21.45 24.07
N GLU A 213 -6.89 20.30 23.46
CA GLU A 213 -5.98 19.28 23.98
C GLU A 213 -4.82 19.04 23.00
N CYS A 214 -3.71 18.53 23.53
CA CYS A 214 -2.57 18.08 22.73
C CYS A 214 -2.63 16.58 22.49
N ALA A 215 -2.06 16.14 21.36
CA ALA A 215 -1.93 14.72 21.05
C ALA A 215 -1.10 14.00 22.12
N THR A 216 -1.63 12.91 22.64
CA THR A 216 -0.92 11.99 23.55
C THR A 216 -0.08 10.98 22.76
N ALA A 217 0.81 10.25 23.43
CA ALA A 217 1.67 9.27 22.74
C ALA A 217 0.90 8.16 21.98
N ASP A 218 -0.33 7.84 22.40
CA ASP A 218 -1.24 6.91 21.73
C ASP A 218 -2.05 7.56 20.59
N GLN A 219 -2.03 8.89 20.48
CA GLN A 219 -2.66 9.67 19.42
C GLN A 219 -1.58 10.17 18.46
N ASN A 220 -1.49 9.53 17.29
CA ASN A 220 -0.52 9.93 16.25
C ASN A 220 0.93 10.05 16.78
N GLU A 221 1.32 9.16 17.70
CA GLU A 221 2.65 9.12 18.33
C GLU A 221 3.02 10.38 19.13
N GLY A 222 2.03 11.20 19.52
CA GLY A 222 2.22 12.47 20.22
C GLY A 222 2.40 13.68 19.30
N TYR A 223 2.35 13.49 17.99
CA TYR A 223 2.36 14.60 17.03
C TYR A 223 0.95 15.14 16.81
N GLY A 224 0.84 16.45 16.63
CA GLY A 224 -0.37 17.04 16.05
C GLY A 224 -0.62 16.51 14.64
N SER A 225 -1.80 16.80 14.11
CA SER A 225 -2.18 16.53 12.73
C SER A 225 -2.55 17.84 12.05
N LEU A 226 -2.49 17.90 10.72
CA LEU A 226 -3.10 19.02 10.01
C LEU A 226 -4.62 18.90 10.17
N VAL A 227 -5.23 19.92 10.78
CA VAL A 227 -6.69 20.12 10.80
C VAL A 227 -6.99 21.52 10.28
N LEU A 228 -7.85 21.64 9.28
CA LEU A 228 -8.22 22.94 8.70
C LEU A 228 -9.74 23.11 8.62
N PRO A 229 -10.26 24.29 8.94
CA PRO A 229 -11.70 24.57 8.88
C PRO A 229 -12.16 24.91 7.46
N CYS A 230 -13.36 24.48 7.14
CA CYS A 230 -14.09 24.80 5.92
C CYS A 230 -15.53 25.19 6.24
N HIS A 231 -16.13 25.98 5.36
CA HIS A 231 -17.56 26.19 5.33
C HIS A 231 -18.30 24.92 4.88
N THR A 232 -19.61 24.85 5.16
CA THR A 232 -20.53 23.87 4.57
C THR A 232 -21.41 24.54 3.52
N THR A 233 -21.69 23.87 2.41
CA THR A 233 -22.65 24.37 1.40
C THR A 233 -24.06 24.62 1.94
N ALA A 234 -24.44 24.00 3.06
CA ALA A 234 -25.75 24.20 3.68
C ALA A 234 -25.90 25.56 4.40
N ASN A 235 -24.80 26.19 4.79
CA ASN A 235 -24.82 27.42 5.57
C ASN A 235 -23.70 28.40 5.16
N ILE A 236 -23.81 28.89 3.93
CA ILE A 236 -22.93 29.93 3.37
C ILE A 236 -23.75 31.09 2.81
N SER A 237 -23.14 32.27 2.79
CA SER A 237 -23.71 33.43 2.10
C SER A 237 -23.54 33.30 0.59
N ASN A 238 -24.37 33.99 -0.19
CA ASN A 238 -24.22 34.06 -1.64
C ASN A 238 -22.83 34.54 -2.07
N PHE A 239 -22.21 35.44 -1.28
CA PHE A 239 -20.85 35.91 -1.57
C PHE A 239 -19.83 34.77 -1.53
N ILE A 240 -19.93 33.87 -0.54
CA ILE A 240 -19.04 32.70 -0.44
C ILE A 240 -19.38 31.67 -1.50
N ASP A 241 -20.67 31.46 -1.78
CA ASP A 241 -21.11 30.51 -2.81
C ASP A 241 -20.65 30.93 -4.22
N ASP A 242 -20.73 32.22 -4.54
CA ASP A 242 -20.24 32.80 -5.80
C ASP A 242 -18.71 32.83 -5.89
N ALA A 243 -18.01 32.88 -4.75
CA ALA A 243 -16.55 32.96 -4.69
C ALA A 243 -15.83 31.61 -4.68
N LYS A 244 -16.54 30.51 -4.42
CA LYS A 244 -15.93 29.17 -4.37
C LYS A 244 -15.44 28.74 -5.76
N GLN A 245 -14.32 28.04 -5.78
CA GLN A 245 -13.64 27.65 -7.00
C GLN A 245 -13.56 26.13 -7.12
N GLU A 246 -13.84 25.63 -8.32
CA GLU A 246 -13.63 24.23 -8.66
C GLU A 246 -12.14 23.91 -8.66
N VAL A 247 -11.77 22.86 -7.95
CA VAL A 247 -10.38 22.43 -7.83
C VAL A 247 -9.86 21.95 -9.18
N GLN A 248 -8.67 22.43 -9.53
CA GLN A 248 -7.92 21.94 -10.69
C GLN A 248 -6.76 21.10 -10.19
N GLY A 249 -6.69 19.86 -10.65
CA GLY A 249 -5.60 18.95 -10.31
C GLY A 249 -4.24 19.50 -10.74
N SER A 250 -3.22 19.26 -9.93
CA SER A 250 -1.87 19.73 -10.23
C SER A 250 -1.21 18.86 -11.31
N ALA A 251 -0.47 19.52 -12.21
CA ALA A 251 0.22 18.83 -13.30
C ALA A 251 1.28 17.84 -12.80
N TRP A 252 1.91 18.12 -11.66
CA TRP A 252 2.93 17.24 -11.08
C TRP A 252 2.32 15.97 -10.47
N VAL A 253 1.15 16.04 -9.82
CA VAL A 253 0.44 14.84 -9.33
C VAL A 253 -0.01 13.99 -10.51
N THR A 254 -0.55 14.61 -11.55
CA THR A 254 -0.89 13.92 -12.80
C THR A 254 0.31 13.19 -13.38
N ARG A 255 1.46 13.87 -13.51
CA ARG A 255 2.70 13.25 -13.98
C ARG A 255 3.12 12.08 -13.10
N TRP A 256 3.15 12.29 -11.78
CA TRP A 256 3.53 11.24 -10.83
C TRP A 256 2.64 10.00 -10.97
N LEU A 257 1.33 10.18 -11.03
CA LEU A 257 0.38 9.07 -11.14
C LEU A 257 0.60 8.25 -12.41
N VAL A 258 0.85 8.92 -13.53
CA VAL A 258 1.12 8.25 -14.82
C VAL A 258 2.49 7.56 -14.81
N ASP A 259 3.55 8.27 -14.41
CA ASP A 259 4.93 7.77 -14.42
C ASP A 259 5.08 6.52 -13.53
N ASP A 260 4.43 6.50 -12.36
CA ASP A 260 4.59 5.42 -11.38
C ASP A 260 3.54 4.29 -11.52
N TYR A 261 2.32 4.58 -12.00
CA TYR A 261 1.21 3.63 -11.88
C TYR A 261 0.53 3.24 -13.20
N LEU A 262 0.86 3.82 -14.35
CA LEU A 262 0.21 3.45 -15.61
C LEU A 262 0.38 1.96 -15.96
N GLU A 263 1.54 1.36 -15.67
CA GLU A 263 1.78 -0.07 -15.96
C GLU A 263 0.95 -1.00 -15.07
N THR A 264 0.77 -0.64 -13.79
CA THR A 264 0.13 -1.49 -12.78
C THR A 264 -1.38 -1.22 -12.65
N ALA A 265 -1.79 0.02 -12.89
CA ALA A 265 -3.16 0.50 -12.72
C ALA A 265 -3.79 0.99 -14.04
N GLY A 266 -3.18 0.73 -15.19
CA GLY A 266 -3.75 1.10 -16.49
C GLY A 266 -5.11 0.45 -16.78
N THR A 267 -5.98 1.19 -17.48
CA THR A 267 -7.26 0.68 -17.99
C THR A 267 -7.12 -0.07 -19.32
N ALA A 268 -5.99 0.11 -20.01
CA ALA A 268 -5.64 -0.71 -21.15
C ALA A 268 -5.57 -2.17 -20.69
N SER A 269 -6.58 -2.96 -21.10
CA SER A 269 -6.51 -4.41 -21.00
C SER A 269 -5.16 -4.82 -21.60
N SER A 270 -4.44 -5.69 -20.92
CA SER A 270 -3.37 -6.47 -21.52
C SER A 270 -3.96 -7.39 -22.61
N SER A 271 -4.54 -6.81 -23.66
CA SER A 271 -4.75 -7.45 -24.94
C SER A 271 -3.38 -7.51 -25.57
N GLY A 272 -2.73 -8.67 -25.37
CA GLY A 272 -1.35 -8.94 -25.72
C GLY A 272 -0.86 -8.16 -26.93
N HIS A 273 -0.02 -7.16 -26.67
CA HIS A 273 0.96 -6.69 -27.61
C HIS A 273 2.30 -6.75 -26.90
N ASN A 274 3.16 -7.61 -27.45
CA ASN A 274 4.55 -7.79 -27.08
C ASN A 274 5.23 -6.43 -26.84
N SER A 275 5.36 -6.01 -25.59
CA SER A 275 6.44 -5.11 -25.22
C SER A 275 7.70 -5.98 -25.22
N ASN A 276 8.53 -5.76 -26.23
CA ASN A 276 9.85 -6.37 -26.39
C ASN A 276 10.84 -5.86 -25.32
N THR A 277 10.53 -6.06 -24.05
CA THR A 277 11.51 -6.08 -22.98
C THR A 277 11.72 -7.54 -22.59
N PHE A 278 12.32 -8.29 -23.53
CA PHE A 278 12.94 -9.56 -23.18
C PHE A 278 13.93 -9.29 -22.05
N ASN A 279 13.61 -9.78 -20.85
CA ASN A 279 14.53 -9.78 -19.71
C ASN A 279 15.82 -10.49 -20.15
N LEU A 280 16.87 -9.70 -20.44
CA LEU A 280 18.18 -10.18 -20.88
C LEU A 280 18.76 -11.21 -19.89
N MET A 281 18.32 -11.16 -18.63
CA MET A 281 18.69 -12.09 -17.57
C MET A 281 18.18 -13.53 -17.79
N LEU A 282 17.08 -13.73 -18.54
CA LEU A 282 16.55 -15.06 -18.87
C LEU A 282 17.24 -15.70 -20.10
N LEU A 283 17.98 -14.91 -20.90
CA LEU A 283 18.74 -15.40 -22.05
C LEU A 283 20.09 -16.01 -21.66
N VAL A 284 20.68 -15.56 -20.54
CA VAL A 284 21.96 -16.06 -20.03
C VAL A 284 21.96 -17.59 -19.80
N PRO A 285 20.95 -18.19 -19.12
CA PRO A 285 20.92 -19.65 -18.97
C PRO A 285 20.65 -20.40 -20.28
N ILE A 286 19.88 -19.84 -21.21
CA ILE A 286 19.55 -20.48 -22.50
C ILE A 286 20.78 -20.50 -23.42
N VAL A 287 21.49 -19.38 -23.55
CA VAL A 287 22.72 -19.29 -24.36
C VAL A 287 23.82 -20.15 -23.77
N ALA A 288 23.98 -20.16 -22.44
CA ALA A 288 24.93 -21.05 -21.77
C ALA A 288 24.60 -22.54 -22.03
N GLY A 289 23.32 -22.92 -21.97
CA GLY A 289 22.88 -24.28 -22.27
C GLY A 289 23.18 -24.71 -23.72
N VAL A 290 22.94 -23.83 -24.69
CA VAL A 290 23.21 -24.11 -26.12
C VAL A 290 24.72 -24.25 -26.39
N VAL A 291 25.56 -23.40 -25.78
CA VAL A 291 27.02 -23.47 -25.95
C VAL A 291 27.58 -24.78 -25.36
N VAL A 292 27.09 -25.21 -24.20
CA VAL A 292 27.48 -26.50 -23.60
C VAL A 292 27.03 -27.67 -24.47
N ALA A 293 25.80 -27.64 -25.00
CA ALA A 293 25.31 -28.69 -25.88
C ALA A 293 26.13 -28.81 -27.17
N ILE A 294 26.46 -27.68 -27.82
CA ILE A 294 27.32 -27.66 -29.02
C ILE A 294 28.73 -28.16 -28.69
N GLY A 295 29.29 -27.77 -27.54
CA GLY A 295 30.59 -28.26 -27.07
C GLY A 295 30.61 -29.78 -26.88
N LEU A 296 29.57 -30.34 -26.27
CA LEU A 296 29.43 -31.79 -26.05
C LEU A 296 29.24 -32.56 -27.37
N VAL A 297 28.44 -32.03 -28.30
CA VAL A 297 28.28 -32.63 -29.64
C VAL A 297 29.58 -32.58 -30.43
N GLY A 298 30.31 -31.45 -30.39
CA GLY A 298 31.62 -31.30 -31.01
C GLY A 298 32.65 -32.29 -30.43
N LEU A 299 32.68 -32.44 -29.10
CA LEU A 299 33.55 -33.40 -28.41
C LEU A 299 33.20 -34.85 -28.78
N PHE A 300 31.91 -35.18 -28.86
CA PHE A 300 31.45 -36.50 -29.26
C PHE A 300 31.84 -36.85 -30.70
N VAL A 301 31.66 -35.90 -31.64
CA VAL A 301 32.09 -36.07 -33.04
C VAL A 301 33.62 -36.19 -33.14
N PHE A 302 34.36 -35.41 -32.36
CA PHE A 302 35.82 -35.49 -32.32
C PHE A 302 36.32 -36.84 -31.79
N ILE A 303 35.75 -37.34 -30.70
CA ILE A 303 36.09 -38.66 -30.14
C ILE A 303 35.73 -39.77 -31.14
N LYS A 304 34.57 -39.70 -31.80
CA LYS A 304 34.14 -40.68 -32.79
C LYS A 304 35.08 -40.70 -34.01
N ARG A 305 35.46 -39.52 -34.52
CA ARG A 305 36.45 -39.40 -35.61
C ARG A 305 37.83 -39.91 -35.21
N ARG A 306 38.27 -39.64 -33.97
CA ARG A 306 39.56 -40.13 -33.46
C ARG A 306 39.56 -41.64 -33.24
N ARG A 307 38.42 -42.23 -32.85
CA ARG A 307 38.25 -43.69 -32.75
C ARG A 307 38.25 -44.36 -34.12
N GLN A 308 37.56 -43.79 -35.11
CA GLN A 308 37.57 -44.31 -36.49
C GLN A 308 38.99 -44.30 -37.10
N LYS A 309 39.77 -43.23 -36.88
CA LYS A 309 41.18 -43.19 -37.30
C LYS A 309 42.09 -44.20 -36.57
N ARG A 310 41.69 -44.66 -35.37
CA ARG A 310 42.42 -45.70 -34.62
C ARG A 310 42.02 -47.13 -35.04
N THR A 311 40.82 -47.31 -35.59
CA THR A 311 40.37 -48.61 -36.13
C THR A 311 41.01 -48.91 -37.49
N GLU A 312 41.33 -47.90 -38.29
CA GLU A 312 42.07 -48.07 -39.56
C GLU A 312 43.56 -48.42 -39.35
N GLN A 313 44.12 -48.15 -38.17
CA GLN A 313 45.53 -48.42 -37.86
C GLN A 313 45.77 -49.81 -37.23
N PHE A 314 44.70 -50.56 -36.91
CA PHE A 314 44.76 -51.93 -36.37
C PHE A 314 44.17 -52.98 -37.32
N ALA A 315 43.74 -52.60 -38.53
CA ALA A 315 43.12 -53.49 -39.51
C ALA A 315 44.12 -54.01 -40.58
N LEU A 316 45.43 -53.90 -40.33
CA LEU A 316 46.48 -54.31 -41.25
C LEU A 316 47.59 -55.08 -40.52
N GLU A 317 47.21 -56.11 -39.76
CA GLU A 317 48.11 -57.22 -39.45
C GLU A 317 47.29 -58.50 -39.17
N GLU A 318 47.40 -59.43 -40.11
CA GLU A 318 47.16 -60.88 -40.11
C GLU A 318 46.25 -61.59 -39.07
N SER A 319 45.27 -62.31 -39.62
CA SER A 319 44.66 -63.57 -39.13
C SER A 319 45.68 -64.74 -39.26
N PRO A 320 45.42 -66.03 -38.88
CA PRO A 320 44.39 -66.66 -38.04
C PRO A 320 44.94 -67.77 -37.09
N VAL A 321 44.43 -67.96 -35.85
CA VAL A 321 44.45 -69.28 -35.17
C VAL A 321 43.29 -69.41 -34.16
N CYS A 322 42.41 -70.39 -34.37
CA CYS A 322 41.56 -71.04 -33.35
C CYS A 322 42.31 -72.29 -32.81
N PRO A 323 42.06 -72.85 -31.59
CA PRO A 323 40.71 -73.20 -31.12
C PRO A 323 40.45 -73.30 -29.57
N ARG A 324 39.20 -73.66 -29.23
CA ARG A 324 38.66 -74.29 -27.98
C ARG A 324 38.50 -73.37 -26.75
N SER A 325 37.48 -73.48 -25.88
CA SER A 325 36.28 -74.33 -25.72
C SER A 325 35.55 -73.92 -24.42
N TYR A 326 34.27 -74.32 -24.30
CA TYR A 326 33.44 -74.57 -23.09
C TYR A 326 32.28 -73.61 -22.72
N TYR A 327 31.07 -74.14 -22.97
CA TYR A 327 29.88 -74.28 -22.08
C TYR A 327 29.08 -73.03 -21.68
N ARG A 328 27.81 -72.91 -22.10
CA ARG A 328 26.52 -73.47 -21.58
C ARG A 328 25.80 -72.36 -20.81
N ASP A 329 24.78 -71.69 -21.33
CA ASP A 329 23.37 -72.09 -21.55
C ASP A 329 22.53 -72.16 -20.27
N CYS A 330 21.50 -71.30 -20.26
CA CYS A 330 20.15 -71.45 -19.70
C CYS A 330 19.80 -71.33 -18.19
N VAL A 331 18.95 -70.32 -17.92
CA VAL A 331 17.56 -70.40 -17.38
C VAL A 331 17.30 -70.21 -15.88
N ASP A 332 16.30 -69.34 -15.64
CA ASP A 332 15.57 -68.98 -14.42
C ASP A 332 14.98 -70.16 -13.62
N ALA A 333 14.79 -69.93 -12.31
CA ALA A 333 13.70 -70.53 -11.55
C ALA A 333 13.28 -69.67 -10.34
N GLN A 334 12.00 -69.85 -10.01
CA GLN A 334 11.07 -69.05 -9.21
C GLN A 334 11.17 -69.17 -7.67
N PHE A 335 10.63 -68.14 -7.00
CA PHE A 335 9.85 -68.09 -5.74
C PHE A 335 10.08 -69.11 -4.59
N ALA A 336 10.28 -68.58 -3.36
CA ALA A 336 9.31 -68.62 -2.23
C ALA A 336 10.00 -68.56 -0.83
N ALA A 337 9.39 -67.77 0.09
CA ALA A 337 9.29 -67.91 1.57
C ALA A 337 10.60 -68.04 2.40
N GLU A 338 10.73 -67.74 3.70
CA GLU A 338 10.05 -67.06 4.81
C GLU A 338 11.11 -67.03 5.96
N GLU A 339 10.99 -66.09 6.90
CA GLU A 339 11.46 -66.08 8.32
C GLU A 339 12.91 -66.50 8.69
N ASP A 340 13.74 -65.58 9.20
CA ASP A 340 13.92 -65.15 10.61
C ASP A 340 15.11 -65.87 11.31
N SER A 341 15.76 -65.13 12.24
CA SER A 341 16.66 -65.58 13.32
C SER A 341 18.18 -65.30 13.23
N THR A 342 18.55 -64.12 13.74
CA THR A 342 19.46 -63.87 14.91
C THR A 342 20.98 -64.19 14.96
N MET A 343 21.63 -63.33 15.77
CA MET A 343 22.97 -63.34 16.43
C MET A 343 24.15 -62.86 15.57
N GLY A 344 24.98 -61.91 15.99
CA GLY A 344 25.15 -61.19 17.25
C GLY A 344 26.62 -60.75 17.38
N ARG A 345 26.92 -59.64 18.08
CA ARG A 345 28.04 -59.49 19.04
C ARG A 345 28.29 -58.00 19.40
N SER A 346 28.36 -57.80 20.72
CA SER A 346 28.52 -56.56 21.48
C SER A 346 30.00 -56.24 21.75
N THR A 347 30.32 -54.96 22.02
CA THR A 347 31.19 -54.49 23.13
C THR A 347 31.02 -52.96 23.32
N ALA A 348 31.00 -52.51 24.58
CA ALA A 348 30.58 -51.20 25.11
C ALA A 348 31.78 -50.26 25.43
N PRO A 349 31.73 -49.24 26.33
CA PRO A 349 30.79 -48.10 26.57
C PRO A 349 31.52 -46.72 26.75
N THR A 350 30.77 -45.59 26.80
CA THR A 350 31.00 -44.47 27.77
C THR A 350 29.85 -43.42 27.79
N ILE A 351 29.20 -43.29 28.96
CA ILE A 351 28.80 -42.09 29.76
C ILE A 351 27.82 -41.03 29.18
N GLU A 352 26.58 -41.04 29.74
CA GLU A 352 25.72 -39.97 30.34
C GLU A 352 25.77 -38.52 29.77
N ASP A 353 24.67 -37.77 29.57
CA ASP A 353 23.53 -37.54 30.48
C ASP A 353 22.29 -36.91 29.76
N THR A 354 21.11 -37.44 30.08
CA THR A 354 19.75 -36.88 30.31
C THR A 354 19.20 -35.60 29.60
N MET A 355 18.20 -35.76 28.70
CA MET A 355 16.77 -35.33 28.81
C MET A 355 15.98 -35.41 27.48
N THR A 356 15.08 -36.41 27.41
CA THR A 356 13.65 -36.41 26.97
C THR A 356 13.07 -35.13 26.33
N ILE A 357 12.29 -35.10 25.23
CA ILE A 357 11.31 -36.05 24.67
C ILE A 357 11.17 -35.83 23.14
N SER A 358 10.99 -36.95 22.46
CA SER A 358 10.78 -37.17 21.03
C SER A 358 9.52 -36.50 20.47
N HIS A 359 9.67 -35.82 19.33
CA HIS A 359 8.62 -35.67 18.33
C HIS A 359 8.08 -37.06 17.94
N ARG A 360 6.75 -37.25 18.01
CA ARG A 360 6.06 -38.29 17.24
C ARG A 360 4.86 -37.67 16.54
N LYS A 361 4.91 -37.68 15.20
CA LYS A 361 3.74 -37.59 14.32
C LYS A 361 2.69 -38.60 14.79
N HIS A 362 1.43 -38.18 14.87
CA HIS A 362 0.29 -39.07 15.07
C HIS A 362 -0.58 -39.07 13.81
N PRO A 363 -1.07 -40.24 13.37
CA PRO A 363 -1.92 -40.36 12.20
C PRO A 363 -3.34 -39.90 12.55
N ALA A 364 -3.98 -39.25 11.58
CA ALA A 364 -5.36 -38.79 11.65
C ALA A 364 -6.33 -39.97 11.78
N GLY A 365 -7.25 -39.88 12.74
CA GLY A 365 -8.38 -40.80 12.88
C GLY A 365 -8.48 -41.48 14.23
N SER A 366 -8.85 -40.73 15.27
CA SER A 366 -9.27 -41.30 16.56
C SER A 366 -10.24 -40.33 17.27
N ASN A 367 -11.39 -40.84 17.71
CA ASN A 367 -12.48 -40.14 18.41
C ASN A 367 -12.10 -39.55 19.79
N LEU A 368 -10.81 -39.39 20.07
CA LEU A 368 -10.30 -38.90 21.35
C LEU A 368 -10.56 -37.39 21.52
N THR A 369 -10.45 -36.61 20.45
CA THR A 369 -10.66 -35.15 20.48
C THR A 369 -12.11 -34.80 20.83
N LEU A 370 -13.08 -35.57 20.33
CA LEU A 370 -14.50 -35.37 20.62
C LEU A 370 -14.80 -35.67 22.10
N LYS A 371 -14.15 -36.69 22.67
CA LYS A 371 -14.33 -37.08 24.06
C LYS A 371 -13.73 -36.03 25.03
N ILE A 372 -12.58 -35.46 24.68
CA ILE A 372 -11.96 -34.35 25.41
C ILE A 372 -12.85 -33.10 25.40
N LEU A 373 -13.50 -32.80 24.27
CA LEU A 373 -14.40 -31.64 24.16
C LEU A 373 -15.73 -31.85 24.89
N LEU A 374 -16.24 -33.09 24.96
CA LEU A 374 -17.47 -33.44 25.69
C LEU A 374 -17.31 -33.43 27.21
N GLU A 375 -16.12 -33.73 27.72
CA GLU A 375 -15.80 -33.77 29.16
C GLU A 375 -15.19 -32.46 29.68
N SER A 376 -14.96 -31.46 28.82
CA SER A 376 -14.44 -30.15 29.22
C SER A 376 -15.46 -29.33 30.02
N GLU A 377 -15.08 -28.96 31.23
CA GLU A 377 -15.85 -28.09 32.15
C GLU A 377 -16.10 -26.68 31.59
N PHE A 378 -15.24 -26.21 30.68
CA PHE A 378 -15.33 -24.89 30.04
C PHE A 378 -16.39 -24.80 28.93
N LEU A 379 -16.97 -25.92 28.51
CA LEU A 379 -18.01 -26.00 27.47
C LEU A 379 -19.38 -26.43 28.03
N ALA A 380 -19.52 -26.50 29.35
CA ALA A 380 -20.81 -26.69 30.00
C ALA A 380 -21.68 -25.43 29.82
N GLY A 381 -22.81 -25.56 29.11
CA GLY A 381 -23.79 -24.47 28.93
C GLY A 381 -23.81 -23.79 27.55
N LYS A 382 -22.86 -24.09 26.65
CA LYS A 382 -22.88 -23.62 25.23
C LYS A 382 -23.26 -24.70 24.21
N ARG A 383 -23.89 -25.79 24.66
CA ARG A 383 -24.31 -26.89 23.78
C ARG A 383 -25.67 -26.54 23.17
N VAL A 384 -25.74 -26.54 21.84
CA VAL A 384 -27.01 -26.38 21.11
C VAL A 384 -27.85 -27.64 21.35
N PRO A 385 -29.13 -27.54 21.77
CA PRO A 385 -29.99 -28.71 21.92
C PRO A 385 -30.19 -29.41 20.57
N ALA A 386 -30.22 -30.73 20.59
CA ALA A 386 -30.65 -31.53 19.45
C ALA A 386 -32.17 -31.48 19.27
#